data_AF-A0A9D1EPI8-F1
#
_entry.id   AF-A0A9D1EPI8-F1
#
_cell.length_a   1.000
_cell.length_b   1.000
_cell.length_c   1.000
_cell.angle_alpha   90.00
_cell.angle_beta   90.00
_cell.angle_gamma   90.00
#
_symmetry.space_group_name_H-M   'P 1'
#
loop_
_entity.id
_entity.type
_entity.pdbx_description
1 polymer ?
#
loop_
_entity_poly.entity_id
_entity_poly.type
_entity_poly.pdbx_seq_one_letter_code
_entity_poly.pdbx_strand_id
1 'polypeptide(L)'
;MERDSLRNMLYSLARFGLFILINLFGIVIGKTAILGVMGTFFPKLKLYDNTQFLSIISWILPMVLLIALFADDAKRHTAYGRYNPILVSITTILSAAIYYVPAIVIGYIKDPRVIDAMKQIYFTHYWISYVCGDNVEIYGLLGCALTAIICIVSYLIARKIYLRKFENGEYEYEYAK
;
A
#
# COMPACT_ATOMS: atom_id res chain seq x y z
N MET A 1 6.63 -29.30 -11.98
CA MET A 1 6.93 -28.70 -10.66
C MET A 1 7.63 -27.33 -10.81
N GLU A 2 8.70 -27.20 -11.59
CA GLU A 2 9.41 -25.90 -11.76
C GLU A 2 8.57 -24.78 -12.41
N ARG A 3 7.72 -25.11 -13.40
CA ARG A 3 6.91 -24.11 -14.12
C ARG A 3 5.85 -23.42 -13.24
N ASP A 4 5.34 -24.12 -12.22
CA ASP A 4 4.42 -23.53 -11.24
C ASP A 4 5.15 -22.71 -10.17
N SER A 5 6.36 -23.12 -9.79
CA SER A 5 7.22 -22.34 -8.88
C SER A 5 7.63 -20.99 -9.48
N LEU A 6 8.09 -21.00 -10.74
CA LEU A 6 8.46 -19.77 -11.46
C LEU A 6 7.26 -18.81 -11.60
N ARG A 7 6.08 -19.33 -11.97
CA ARG A 7 4.86 -18.51 -12.09
C ARG A 7 4.47 -17.89 -10.75
N ASN A 8 4.53 -18.65 -9.66
CA ASN A 8 4.20 -18.13 -8.32
C ASN A 8 5.18 -17.05 -7.87
N MET A 9 6.47 -17.22 -8.17
CA MET A 9 7.52 -16.24 -7.91
C MET A 9 7.32 -14.95 -8.72
N LEU A 10 7.07 -15.07 -10.02
CA LEU A 10 6.80 -13.90 -10.88
C LEU A 10 5.55 -13.15 -10.44
N TYR A 11 4.50 -13.88 -10.05
CA TYR A 11 3.28 -13.28 -9.53
C TYR A 11 3.52 -12.47 -8.24
N SER A 12 4.31 -13.00 -7.30
CA SER A 12 4.65 -12.25 -6.08
C SER A 12 5.60 -11.09 -6.34
N LEU A 13 6.57 -11.24 -7.24
CA LEU A 13 7.43 -10.12 -7.65
C LEU A 13 6.62 -9.00 -8.31
N ALA A 14 5.65 -9.35 -9.16
CA ALA A 14 4.74 -8.39 -9.76
C ALA A 14 3.91 -7.65 -8.69
N ARG A 15 3.38 -8.38 -7.70
CA ARG A 15 2.61 -7.80 -6.58
C ARG A 15 3.46 -6.90 -5.70
N PHE A 16 4.71 -7.30 -5.44
CA PHE A 16 5.71 -6.51 -4.75
C PHE A 16 5.97 -5.18 -5.48
N GLY A 17 6.25 -5.24 -6.79
CA GLY A 17 6.45 -4.05 -7.61
C GLY A 17 5.22 -3.14 -7.65
N LEU A 18 4.03 -3.73 -7.72
CA LEU A 18 2.77 -2.99 -7.76
C LEU A 18 2.48 -2.26 -6.44
N PHE A 19 2.84 -2.86 -5.30
CA PHE A 19 2.78 -2.18 -4.00
C PHE A 19 3.67 -0.95 -3.95
N ILE A 20 4.91 -1.05 -4.43
CA ILE A 20 5.84 0.10 -4.49
C ILE A 20 5.28 1.18 -5.41
N LEU A 21 4.81 0.81 -6.60
CA LEU A 21 4.26 1.76 -7.57
C LEU A 21 3.03 2.48 -7.03
N ILE A 22 2.12 1.80 -6.33
CA ILE A 22 0.95 2.42 -5.72
C ILE A 22 1.37 3.43 -4.63
N ASN A 23 2.39 3.11 -3.82
CA ASN A 23 2.90 4.05 -2.82
C ASN A 23 3.56 5.28 -3.45
N LEU A 24 4.40 5.08 -4.48
CA LEU A 24 5.01 6.17 -5.24
C LEU A 24 3.95 7.06 -5.91
N PHE A 25 2.91 6.45 -6.48
CA PHE A 25 1.78 7.15 -7.05
C PHE A 25 1.05 8.02 -6.02
N GLY A 26 0.87 7.53 -4.79
CA GLY A 26 0.34 8.31 -3.67
C GLY A 26 1.13 9.57 -3.36
N ILE A 27 2.46 9.45 -3.33
CA ILE A 27 3.37 10.58 -3.08
C ILE A 27 3.21 11.64 -4.19
N VAL A 28 3.19 11.20 -5.46
CA VAL A 28 3.03 12.09 -6.60
C VAL A 28 1.69 12.81 -6.52
N ILE A 29 0.58 12.10 -6.36
CA ILE A 29 -0.75 12.71 -6.29
C ILE A 29 -0.86 13.70 -5.14
N GLY A 30 -0.32 13.32 -3.99
CA GLY A 30 -0.30 14.15 -2.80
C GLY A 30 0.34 15.51 -2.98
N LYS A 31 1.45 15.52 -3.73
CA LYS A 31 2.28 16.70 -3.91
C LYS A 31 1.96 17.50 -5.15
N THR A 32 1.49 16.87 -6.22
CA THR A 32 1.32 17.53 -7.52
C THR A 32 -0.13 17.63 -7.93
N ALA A 33 -0.88 16.52 -7.87
CA ALA A 33 -2.22 16.46 -8.44
C ALA A 33 -3.29 17.13 -7.56
N ILE A 34 -3.25 16.92 -6.24
CA ILE A 34 -4.24 17.52 -5.33
C ILE A 34 -4.07 19.04 -5.29
N LEU A 35 -2.83 19.52 -5.15
CA LEU A 35 -2.52 20.94 -5.12
C LEU A 35 -2.82 21.64 -6.45
N GLY A 36 -2.54 20.99 -7.59
CA GLY A 36 -2.79 21.56 -8.92
C GLY A 36 -4.25 21.52 -9.36
N VAL A 37 -4.94 20.38 -9.21
CA VAL A 37 -6.32 20.20 -9.69
C VAL A 37 -7.31 20.90 -8.76
N MET A 38 -7.21 20.69 -7.44
CA MET A 38 -8.14 21.35 -6.52
C MET A 38 -7.95 22.86 -6.49
N GLY A 39 -6.72 23.35 -6.63
CA GLY A 39 -6.42 24.78 -6.74
C GLY A 39 -6.98 25.44 -8.01
N THR A 40 -7.35 24.65 -9.02
CA THR A 40 -7.94 25.14 -10.28
C THR A 40 -9.46 25.31 -10.17
N PHE A 41 -10.14 24.42 -9.45
CA PHE A 41 -11.61 24.39 -9.36
C PHE A 41 -12.17 24.96 -8.06
N PHE A 42 -11.36 25.02 -6.99
CA PHE A 42 -11.79 25.50 -5.68
C PHE A 42 -10.87 26.63 -5.19
N PRO A 43 -11.41 27.72 -4.63
CA PRO A 43 -10.60 28.76 -4.01
C PRO A 43 -9.74 28.14 -2.90
N LYS A 44 -8.52 28.66 -2.70
CA LYS A 44 -7.59 28.17 -1.67
C LYS A 44 -8.25 28.17 -0.30
N LEU A 45 -8.74 27.01 0.13
CA LEU A 45 -9.17 26.74 1.49
C LEU A 45 -7.93 26.63 2.37
N LYS A 46 -7.98 27.13 3.61
CA LYS A 46 -6.90 26.97 4.61
C LYS A 46 -6.49 25.51 4.84
N LEU A 47 -7.34 24.55 4.48
CA LEU A 47 -7.03 23.12 4.51
C LEU A 47 -5.93 22.71 3.53
N TYR A 48 -5.71 23.43 2.42
CA TYR A 48 -4.66 23.12 1.45
C TYR A 48 -3.25 23.52 1.94
N ASP A 49 -3.16 24.44 2.90
CA ASP A 49 -1.87 24.80 3.51
C ASP A 49 -1.49 23.82 4.64
N ASN A 50 -2.41 22.93 5.03
CA ASN A 50 -2.13 21.92 6.04
C ASN A 50 -1.49 20.67 5.40
N THR A 51 -0.16 20.60 5.51
CA THR A 51 0.66 19.49 5.03
C THR A 51 0.22 18.12 5.55
N GLN A 52 -0.30 18.05 6.78
CA GLN A 52 -0.79 16.81 7.39
C GLN A 52 -2.09 16.38 6.72
N PHE A 53 -3.02 17.29 6.50
CA PHE A 53 -4.27 16.99 5.80
C PHE A 53 -4.01 16.47 4.38
N LEU A 54 -3.10 17.11 3.65
CA LEU A 54 -2.69 16.64 2.33
C LEU A 54 -2.08 15.24 2.39
N SER A 55 -1.23 14.94 3.37
CA SER A 55 -0.66 13.60 3.53
C SER A 55 -1.71 12.52 3.80
N ILE A 56 -2.79 12.82 4.54
CA ILE A 56 -3.90 11.89 4.75
C ILE A 56 -4.56 11.55 3.42
N ILE A 57 -4.89 12.54 2.59
CA ILE A 57 -5.53 12.29 1.28
C ILE A 57 -4.58 11.48 0.38
N SER A 58 -3.30 11.82 0.41
CA SER A 58 -2.22 11.13 -0.33
C SER A 58 -2.06 9.68 0.08
N TRP A 59 -2.46 9.32 1.30
CA TRP A 59 -2.46 7.96 1.80
C TRP A 59 -3.75 7.21 1.45
N ILE A 60 -4.91 7.85 1.61
CA ILE A 60 -6.23 7.23 1.35
C ILE A 60 -6.32 6.68 -0.08
N LEU A 61 -5.86 7.44 -1.07
CA LEU A 61 -6.02 7.03 -2.47
C LEU A 61 -5.22 5.74 -2.80
N PRO A 62 -3.92 5.63 -2.50
CA PRO A 62 -3.19 4.37 -2.53
C PRO A 62 -3.85 3.25 -1.74
N MET A 63 -4.41 3.55 -0.56
CA MET A 63 -5.08 2.54 0.26
C MET A 63 -6.29 1.94 -0.43
N VAL A 64 -7.11 2.74 -1.11
CA VAL A 64 -8.25 2.22 -1.89
C VAL A 64 -7.78 1.26 -2.99
N LEU A 65 -6.71 1.61 -3.70
CA LEU A 65 -6.12 0.75 -4.73
C LEU A 65 -5.57 -0.55 -4.15
N LEU A 66 -4.86 -0.48 -3.02
CA LEU A 66 -4.34 -1.65 -2.32
C LEU A 66 -5.46 -2.55 -1.81
N ILE A 67 -6.52 -2.00 -1.22
CA ILE A 67 -7.67 -2.77 -0.76
C ILE A 67 -8.32 -3.52 -1.93
N ALA A 68 -8.53 -2.85 -3.07
CA ALA A 68 -9.07 -3.47 -4.27
C ALA A 68 -8.15 -4.58 -4.80
N LEU A 69 -6.84 -4.33 -4.81
CA LEU A 69 -5.81 -5.27 -5.24
C LEU A 69 -5.80 -6.55 -4.41
N PHE A 70 -5.85 -6.42 -3.08
CA PHE A 70 -5.89 -7.55 -2.15
C PHE A 70 -7.24 -8.27 -2.15
N ALA A 71 -8.34 -7.56 -2.40
CA ALA A 71 -9.66 -8.19 -2.59
C ALA A 71 -9.74 -9.03 -3.88
N ASP A 72 -9.16 -8.54 -4.99
CA ASP A 72 -9.01 -9.31 -6.23
C ASP A 72 -8.11 -10.55 -6.02
N ASP A 73 -7.03 -10.41 -5.24
CA ASP A 73 -6.19 -11.55 -4.86
C ASP A 73 -6.97 -12.58 -4.05
N ALA A 74 -7.80 -12.16 -3.10
CA ALA A 74 -8.65 -13.07 -2.36
C ALA A 74 -9.61 -13.83 -3.30
N LYS A 75 -10.25 -13.14 -4.24
CA LYS A 75 -11.15 -13.73 -5.24
C LYS A 75 -10.46 -14.80 -6.08
N ARG A 76 -9.29 -14.47 -6.66
CA ARG A 76 -8.54 -15.38 -7.52
C ARG A 76 -8.03 -16.60 -6.75
N HIS A 77 -7.54 -16.40 -5.52
CA HIS A 77 -7.09 -17.52 -4.70
C HIS A 77 -8.23 -18.46 -4.30
N THR A 78 -9.44 -17.94 -4.09
CA THR A 78 -10.63 -18.80 -3.87
C THR A 78 -11.06 -19.52 -5.14
N ALA A 79 -11.07 -18.83 -6.29
CA ALA A 79 -11.58 -19.38 -7.55
C ALA A 79 -10.64 -20.39 -8.23
N TYR A 80 -9.33 -20.28 -8.02
CA TYR A 80 -8.34 -21.16 -8.67
C TYR A 80 -7.79 -22.26 -7.75
N GLY A 81 -8.20 -22.32 -6.47
CA GLY A 81 -7.68 -23.30 -5.51
C GLY A 81 -6.16 -23.20 -5.22
N ARG A 82 -5.44 -22.30 -5.89
CA ARG A 82 -4.01 -22.03 -5.69
C ARG A 82 -3.85 -21.04 -4.54
N TYR A 83 -4.25 -21.45 -3.35
CA TYR A 83 -4.08 -20.67 -2.14
C TYR A 83 -2.64 -20.80 -1.63
N ASN A 84 -1.84 -19.74 -1.75
CA ASN A 84 -0.58 -19.64 -1.02
C ASN A 84 -0.56 -18.35 -0.17
N PRO A 85 -1.13 -18.38 1.04
CA PRO A 85 -1.19 -17.21 1.93
C PRO A 85 0.20 -16.79 2.39
N ILE A 86 1.13 -17.75 2.50
CA ILE A 86 2.51 -17.51 2.89
C ILE A 86 3.16 -16.55 1.88
N LEU A 87 2.90 -16.76 0.60
CA LEU A 87 3.44 -15.94 -0.48
C LEU A 87 2.90 -14.50 -0.45
N VAL A 88 1.61 -14.32 -0.19
CA VAL A 88 0.99 -13.00 -0.03
C VAL A 88 1.54 -12.29 1.20
N SER A 89 1.67 -12.98 2.33
CA SER A 89 2.25 -12.44 3.56
C SER A 89 3.72 -12.05 3.38
N ILE A 90 4.54 -12.89 2.77
CA ILE A 90 5.95 -12.59 2.47
C ILE A 90 6.05 -11.35 1.59
N THR A 91 5.24 -11.27 0.53
CA THR A 91 5.23 -10.11 -0.38
C THR A 91 4.88 -8.83 0.36
N THR A 92 3.89 -8.89 1.26
CA THR A 92 3.45 -7.75 2.07
C THR A 92 4.51 -7.31 3.08
N ILE A 93 5.19 -8.27 3.73
CA ILE A 93 6.26 -8.00 4.69
C ILE A 93 7.49 -7.42 3.99
N LEU A 94 7.92 -7.99 2.85
CA LEU A 94 9.04 -7.48 2.06
C LEU A 94 8.78 -6.05 1.58
N SER A 95 7.56 -5.77 1.13
CA SER A 95 7.12 -4.43 0.75
C SER A 95 7.23 -3.43 1.90
N ALA A 96 6.80 -3.81 3.10
CA ALA A 96 6.94 -2.98 4.29
C ALA A 96 8.42 -2.78 4.67
N ALA A 97 9.23 -3.84 4.61
CA ALA A 97 10.66 -3.78 4.94
C ALA A 97 11.43 -2.85 3.99
N ILE A 98 11.19 -2.96 2.68
CA ILE A 98 11.86 -2.12 1.67
C ILE A 98 11.44 -0.65 1.78
N TYR A 99 10.22 -0.39 2.21
CA TYR A 99 9.78 0.98 2.51
C TYR A 99 10.36 1.50 3.83
N TYR A 100 10.67 0.63 4.80
CA TYR A 100 11.26 1.01 6.08
C TYR A 100 12.78 1.26 6.03
N VAL A 101 13.54 0.51 5.20
CA VAL A 101 15.01 0.66 5.11
C VAL A 101 15.45 2.12 4.84
N PRO A 102 14.87 2.87 3.89
CA PRO A 102 15.29 4.26 3.67
C PRO A 102 14.98 5.18 4.87
N ALA A 103 14.03 4.82 5.75
CA ALA A 103 13.69 5.62 6.93
C ALA A 103 14.82 5.56 7.95
N ILE A 104 15.40 4.38 8.13
CA ILE A 104 16.61 4.17 8.94
C ILE A 104 17.78 4.95 8.33
N VAL A 105 17.96 4.89 7.00
CA VAL A 105 19.07 5.57 6.33
C VAL A 105 19.02 7.09 6.55
N ILE A 106 17.83 7.70 6.59
CA ILE A 106 17.67 9.13 6.87
C ILE A 106 18.28 9.52 8.22
N GLY A 107 18.19 8.67 9.25
CA GLY A 107 18.76 8.92 10.57
C GLY A 107 20.30 9.06 10.58
N TYR A 108 20.99 8.53 9.57
CA TYR A 108 22.46 8.57 9.47
C TYR A 108 22.99 9.71 8.60
N ILE A 109 22.11 10.43 7.89
CA ILE A 109 22.52 11.51 6.98
C ILE A 109 22.72 12.80 7.77
N LYS A 110 23.76 13.55 7.44
CA LYS A 110 24.08 14.82 8.12
C LYS A 110 23.66 16.06 7.34
N ASP A 111 23.46 15.95 6.02
CA ASP A 111 23.07 17.08 5.17
C ASP A 111 21.56 17.35 5.30
N PRO A 112 21.15 18.52 5.83
CA PRO A 112 19.73 18.87 6.00
C PRO A 112 18.93 18.86 4.70
N ARG A 113 19.54 19.26 3.58
CA ARG A 113 18.84 19.32 2.28
C ARG A 113 18.52 17.92 1.77
N VAL A 114 19.45 16.97 1.98
CA VAL A 114 19.27 15.57 1.60
C VAL A 114 18.23 14.90 2.51
N ILE A 115 18.27 15.18 3.82
CA ILE A 115 17.27 14.71 4.78
C ILE A 115 15.86 15.15 4.35
N ASP A 116 15.69 16.44 4.05
CA ASP A 116 14.38 16.98 3.65
C ASP A 116 13.92 16.40 2.32
N ALA A 117 14.83 16.19 1.35
CA ALA A 117 14.54 15.52 0.09
C ALA A 117 14.12 14.06 0.28
N MET A 118 14.73 13.33 1.21
CA MET A 118 14.38 11.91 1.46
C MET A 118 13.11 11.75 2.29
N LYS A 119 12.84 12.65 3.26
CA LYS A 119 11.58 12.69 4.00
C LYS A 119 10.36 12.81 3.08
N GLN A 120 10.54 13.39 1.90
CA GLN A 120 9.50 13.48 0.88
C GLN A 120 8.92 12.13 0.46
N ILE A 121 9.72 11.06 0.52
CA ILE A 121 9.29 9.70 0.18
C ILE A 121 8.24 9.21 1.19
N TYR A 122 8.33 9.67 2.43
CA TYR A 122 7.44 9.29 3.52
C TYR A 122 6.24 10.22 3.66
N PHE A 123 6.02 11.12 2.69
CA PHE A 123 4.95 12.11 2.77
C PHE A 123 3.58 11.49 2.99
N THR A 124 3.27 10.34 2.40
CA THR A 124 1.99 9.63 2.62
C THR A 124 1.75 9.25 4.08
N HIS A 125 2.81 9.03 4.87
CA HIS A 125 2.70 8.67 6.28
C HIS A 125 2.94 9.85 7.23
N TYR A 126 3.16 11.06 6.67
CA TYR A 126 3.53 12.24 7.46
C TYR A 126 2.47 12.62 8.48
N TRP A 127 1.19 12.37 8.23
CA TRP A 127 0.11 12.65 9.19
C TRP A 127 0.26 11.92 10.53
N ILE A 128 0.97 10.79 10.56
CA ILE A 128 1.26 10.03 11.79
C ILE A 128 2.27 10.79 12.67
N SER A 129 3.02 11.74 12.11
CA SER A 129 4.01 12.53 12.84
C SER A 129 3.42 13.33 14.00
N TYR A 130 2.12 13.64 13.95
CA TYR A 130 1.38 14.27 15.05
C TYR A 130 1.42 13.43 16.33
N VAL A 131 1.47 12.11 16.20
CA VAL A 131 1.43 11.17 17.32
C VAL A 131 2.84 10.87 17.85
N CYS A 132 3.87 10.94 17.00
CA CYS A 132 5.22 10.46 17.32
C CYS A 132 6.34 11.52 17.21
N GLY A 133 6.00 12.80 17.09
CA GLY A 133 6.96 13.91 17.20
C GLY A 133 7.94 14.04 16.03
N ASP A 134 7.46 13.91 14.79
CA ASP A 134 8.25 14.11 13.55
C ASP A 134 9.47 13.18 13.34
N ASN A 135 9.55 12.10 14.14
CA ASN A 135 10.53 11.04 13.94
C ASN A 135 10.15 10.17 12.74
N VAL A 136 10.91 10.29 11.65
CA VAL A 136 10.73 9.59 10.36
C VAL A 136 10.73 8.09 10.48
N GLU A 137 11.60 7.55 11.32
CA GLU A 137 11.68 6.12 11.55
C GLU A 137 10.39 5.60 12.18
N ILE A 138 9.86 6.34 13.15
CA ILE A 138 8.65 5.94 13.88
C ILE A 138 7.41 6.09 13.01
N TYR A 139 7.17 7.26 12.39
CA TYR A 139 5.98 7.41 11.55
C TYR A 139 6.04 6.57 10.27
N GLY A 140 7.24 6.34 9.72
CA GLY A 140 7.45 5.44 8.59
C GLY A 140 7.10 4.00 8.95
N LEU A 141 7.60 3.50 10.09
CA LEU A 141 7.30 2.16 10.59
C LEU A 141 5.80 1.98 10.86
N LEU A 142 5.20 2.91 11.61
CA LEU A 142 3.77 2.86 11.97
C LEU A 142 2.89 2.93 10.72
N GLY A 143 3.24 3.79 9.77
CA GLY A 143 2.52 3.91 8.49
C GLY A 143 2.58 2.64 7.66
N CYS A 144 3.74 2.01 7.55
CA CYS A 144 3.88 0.72 6.88
C CYS A 144 3.12 -0.40 7.58
N ALA A 145 3.23 -0.48 8.91
CA ALA A 145 2.53 -1.49 9.70
C ALA A 145 1.01 -1.35 9.55
N LEU A 146 0.49 -0.12 9.65
CA LEU A 146 -0.93 0.17 9.46
C LEU A 146 -1.40 -0.23 8.05
N THR A 147 -0.64 0.15 7.02
CA THR A 147 -0.93 -0.20 5.63
C THR A 147 -0.96 -1.73 5.43
N ALA A 148 0.03 -2.44 5.97
CA ALA A 148 0.10 -3.91 5.89
C ALA A 148 -1.09 -4.58 6.61
N ILE A 149 -1.46 -4.11 7.80
CA ILE A 149 -2.60 -4.62 8.57
C ILE A 149 -3.89 -4.46 7.76
N ILE A 150 -4.13 -3.28 7.17
CA ILE A 150 -5.33 -3.03 6.38
C ILE A 150 -5.37 -3.95 5.16
N CYS A 151 -4.26 -4.11 4.42
CA CYS A 151 -4.19 -5.02 3.28
C CYS A 151 -4.52 -6.48 3.68
N ILE A 152 -3.95 -6.97 4.79
CA ILE A 152 -4.21 -8.31 5.31
C ILE A 152 -5.68 -8.47 5.70
N VAL A 153 -6.24 -7.50 6.44
CA VAL A 153 -7.64 -7.53 6.87
C VAL A 153 -8.58 -7.50 5.67
N SER A 154 -8.34 -6.64 4.69
CA SER A 154 -9.12 -6.56 3.45
C SER A 154 -9.11 -7.88 2.69
N TYR A 155 -7.95 -8.53 2.59
CA TYR A 155 -7.83 -9.86 1.99
C TYR A 155 -8.66 -10.91 2.75
N LEU A 156 -8.54 -10.95 4.09
CA LEU A 156 -9.26 -11.92 4.93
C LEU A 156 -10.78 -11.74 4.83
N ILE A 157 -11.26 -10.50 4.84
CA ILE A 157 -12.69 -10.18 4.66
C ILE A 157 -13.17 -10.62 3.28
N ALA A 158 -12.47 -10.21 2.22
CA ALA A 158 -12.82 -10.58 0.85
C ALA A 158 -12.86 -12.10 0.67
N ARG A 159 -11.86 -12.81 1.21
CA ARG A 159 -11.81 -14.28 1.17
C ARG A 159 -13.01 -14.92 1.85
N LYS A 160 -13.39 -14.44 3.05
CA LYS A 160 -14.56 -14.95 3.77
C LYS A 160 -15.86 -14.75 2.97
N ILE A 161 -15.99 -13.62 2.29
CA ILE A 161 -17.14 -13.34 1.42
C ILE A 161 -17.15 -14.29 0.23
N TYR A 162 -16.02 -14.45 -0.49
CA TYR A 162 -15.95 -15.31 -1.66
C TYR A 162 -16.13 -16.79 -1.35
N LEU A 163 -15.60 -17.28 -0.21
CA LEU A 163 -15.84 -18.66 0.22
C LEU A 163 -17.33 -18.94 0.47
N ARG A 164 -18.06 -18.02 1.12
CA ARG A 164 -19.51 -18.17 1.29
C ARG A 164 -20.26 -18.20 -0.04
N LYS A 165 -19.87 -17.34 -0.98
CA LYS A 165 -20.45 -17.34 -2.33
C LYS A 165 -20.19 -18.65 -3.06
N PHE A 166 -18.99 -19.21 -2.87
CA PHE A 166 -18.61 -20.51 -3.42
C PHE A 166 -19.43 -21.65 -2.79
N GLU A 167 -19.55 -21.70 -1.46
CA GLU A 167 -20.38 -22.67 -0.73
C GLU A 167 -21.86 -22.61 -1.13
N ASN A 168 -22.36 -21.41 -1.44
CA ASN A 168 -23.73 -21.19 -1.90
C ASN A 168 -23.95 -21.52 -3.39
N GLY A 169 -22.91 -21.93 -4.13
CA GLY A 169 -23.00 -22.24 -5.56
C GLY A 169 -23.10 -21.02 -6.48
N GLU A 170 -22.83 -19.80 -5.98
CA GLU A 170 -22.86 -18.57 -6.78
C GLU A 170 -21.59 -18.39 -7.64
N TYR A 171 -20.56 -19.22 -7.43
CA TYR A 171 -19.28 -19.19 -8.14
C TYR A 171 -18.79 -20.64 -8.36
N GLU A 172 -18.46 -21.00 -9.60
CA GLU A 172 -17.82 -22.27 -9.94
C GLU A 172 -16.31 -22.11 -10.10
N TYR A 173 -15.55 -23.20 -9.91
CA TYR A 173 -14.11 -23.21 -10.24
C TYR A 173 -13.93 -22.96 -11.74
N GLU A 174 -13.13 -21.96 -12.12
CA GLU A 174 -12.76 -21.70 -13.53
C GLU A 174 -11.94 -22.84 -14.17
N TYR A 175 -11.65 -23.92 -13.43
CA TYR A 175 -10.99 -25.13 -13.94
C TYR A 175 -11.95 -26.19 -14.54
N ALA A 176 -13.25 -25.89 -14.65
CA ALA A 176 -14.17 -26.74 -15.40
C ALA A 176 -14.20 -26.38 -16.91
N LYS A 177 -13.03 -26.35 -17.57
CA LYS A 177 -12.87 -26.43 -19.03
C LYS A 177 -11.44 -26.76 -19.41
#